data_AF-A0A166AQZ1-F1
#
_entry.id   AF-A0A166AQZ1-F1
#
_cell.length_a   1.000
_cell.length_b   1.000
_cell.length_c   1.000
_cell.angle_alpha   90.00
_cell.angle_beta   90.00
_cell.angle_gamma   90.00
#
_symmetry.space_group_name_H-M   'P 1'
#
loop_
_entity.id
_entity.type
_entity.pdbx_description
1 polymer ?
#
loop_
_entity_poly.entity_id
_entity_poly.type
_entity_poly.pdbx_seq_one_letter_code
_entity_poly.pdbx_strand_id
1 'polypeptide(L)'
;ILDSELQAMDLSATLLRRRRNALSPVNCLHPEILTSIFAYLVDLEPPNKLRTLGWVRITHVCNLWRTVALDDPRLWSCITFTFGGSWVEESVRRSAACPLRLR
;
A
#
# COMPACT_ATOMS: atom_id res chain seq x y z
N ILE A 1 9.10 25.56 -21.88
CA ILE A 1 9.09 24.63 -23.03
C ILE A 1 9.86 23.36 -22.68
N LEU A 2 11.15 23.45 -22.31
CA LEU A 2 11.94 22.28 -21.88
C LEU A 2 11.35 21.54 -20.67
N ASP A 3 10.93 22.25 -19.61
CA ASP A 3 10.35 21.59 -18.42
C ASP A 3 9.03 20.86 -18.73
N SER A 4 8.20 21.43 -19.61
CA SER A 4 6.95 20.79 -20.05
C SER A 4 7.21 19.55 -20.90
N GLU A 5 8.27 19.54 -21.69
CA GLU A 5 8.69 18.36 -22.48
C GLU A 5 9.22 17.25 -21.55
N LEU A 6 10.06 17.60 -20.57
CA LEU A 6 10.51 16.67 -19.54
C LEU A 6 9.33 16.05 -18.78
N GLN A 7 8.35 16.86 -18.38
CA GLN A 7 7.15 16.39 -17.71
C GLN A 7 6.33 15.42 -18.59
N ALA A 8 6.18 15.71 -19.88
CA ALA A 8 5.47 14.83 -20.82
C ALA A 8 6.18 13.47 -21.00
N MET A 9 7.52 13.48 -21.01
CA MET A 9 8.32 12.25 -21.06
C MET A 9 8.18 11.41 -19.78
N ASP A 10 8.20 12.04 -18.61
CA ASP A 10 8.01 11.37 -17.32
C ASP A 10 6.62 10.74 -17.18
N LEU A 11 5.59 11.43 -17.66
CA LEU A 11 4.23 10.88 -17.73
C LEU A 11 4.19 9.65 -18.64
N SER A 12 4.79 9.73 -19.83
CA SER A 12 4.86 8.61 -20.76
C SER A 12 5.59 7.40 -20.15
N ALA A 13 6.73 7.63 -19.49
CA ALA A 13 7.47 6.59 -18.79
C ALA A 13 6.65 5.97 -17.65
N THR A 14 5.90 6.78 -16.90
CA THR A 14 5.02 6.32 -15.82
C THR A 14 3.90 5.42 -16.34
N LEU A 15 3.26 5.81 -17.45
CA LEU A 15 2.20 5.01 -18.08
C LEU A 15 2.74 3.67 -18.61
N LEU A 16 3.90 3.66 -19.24
CA LEU A 16 4.55 2.43 -19.71
C LEU A 16 4.91 1.49 -18.54
N ARG A 17 5.43 2.04 -17.44
CA ARG A 17 5.70 1.27 -16.21
C ARG A 17 4.42 0.68 -15.63
N ARG A 18 3.31 1.43 -15.59
CA ARG A 18 2.00 0.92 -15.14
C ARG A 18 1.51 -0.21 -16.03
N ARG A 19 1.56 -0.03 -17.36
CA ARG A 19 1.16 -1.07 -18.33
C ARG A 19 2.01 -2.34 -18.17
N ARG A 20 3.33 -2.19 -18.05
CA ARG A 20 4.23 -3.31 -17.79
C ARG A 20 3.89 -4.04 -16.50
N ASN A 21 3.61 -3.30 -15.42
CA ASN A 21 3.21 -3.91 -14.15
C ASN A 21 1.89 -4.66 -14.29
N ALA A 22 0.91 -4.14 -15.02
CA ALA A 22 -0.37 -4.82 -15.27
C ALA A 22 -0.23 -6.14 -16.04
N LEU A 23 0.89 -6.35 -16.75
CA LEU A 23 1.20 -7.62 -17.41
C LEU A 23 1.92 -8.63 -16.51
N SER A 24 2.28 -8.24 -15.28
CA SER A 24 2.88 -9.16 -14.31
C SER A 24 1.83 -10.15 -13.83
N PRO A 25 2.10 -11.47 -13.78
CA PRO A 25 1.12 -12.48 -13.37
C PRO A 25 0.46 -12.21 -12.02
N VAL A 26 1.20 -11.66 -11.05
CA VAL A 26 0.66 -11.32 -9.73
C VAL A 26 -0.37 -10.19 -9.79
N ASN A 27 -0.24 -9.27 -10.76
CA ASN A 27 -1.16 -8.16 -10.94
C ASN A 27 -2.39 -8.52 -11.78
N CYS A 28 -2.42 -9.72 -12.37
CA CYS A 28 -3.60 -10.28 -13.01
C CYS A 28 -4.56 -10.97 -12.03
N LEU A 29 -4.16 -11.12 -10.76
CA LEU A 29 -5.02 -11.65 -9.71
C LEU A 29 -6.14 -10.65 -9.39
N HIS A 30 -7.31 -11.18 -8.99
CA HIS A 30 -8.41 -10.34 -8.52
C HIS A 30 -7.96 -9.55 -7.27
N PRO A 31 -8.41 -8.28 -7.10
CA PRO A 31 -8.07 -7.48 -5.92
C PRO A 31 -8.31 -8.18 -4.58
N GLU A 32 -9.37 -8.98 -4.48
CA GLU A 32 -9.69 -9.76 -3.26
C GLU A 32 -8.62 -10.81 -2.91
N ILE A 33 -7.98 -11.41 -3.91
CA ILE A 33 -6.90 -12.37 -3.69
C ILE A 33 -5.65 -11.63 -3.22
N LEU A 34 -5.36 -10.47 -3.81
CA LEU A 34 -4.26 -9.60 -3.37
C LEU A 34 -4.47 -9.15 -1.93
N THR A 35 -5.66 -8.67 -1.56
CA THR A 35 -5.92 -8.26 -0.17
C THR A 35 -5.84 -9.42 0.81
N SER A 36 -6.30 -10.61 0.42
CA SER A 36 -6.15 -11.82 1.23
C SER A 36 -4.68 -12.17 1.48
N ILE A 37 -3.82 -12.06 0.45
CA ILE A 37 -2.37 -12.23 0.60
C ILE A 37 -1.78 -11.15 1.51
N PHE A 38 -2.18 -9.89 1.32
CA PHE A 38 -1.70 -8.76 2.13
C PHE A 38 -2.07 -8.89 3.59
N ALA A 39 -3.22 -9.47 3.91
CA ALA A 39 -3.64 -9.72 5.29
C ALA A 39 -2.64 -10.60 6.05
N TYR A 40 -2.07 -11.63 5.40
CA TYR A 40 -1.01 -12.42 6.02
C TYR A 40 0.25 -11.59 6.29
N LEU A 41 0.59 -10.65 5.41
CA LEU A 41 1.75 -9.78 5.60
C LEU A 41 1.58 -8.83 6.78
N VAL A 42 0.35 -8.36 7.06
CA VAL A 42 0.04 -7.53 8.24
C VAL A 42 0.43 -8.25 9.54
N ASP A 43 0.18 -9.57 9.59
CA ASP A 43 0.47 -10.37 10.76
C ASP A 43 1.95 -10.80 10.84
N LEU A 44 2.57 -11.16 9.70
CA LEU A 44 3.95 -11.63 9.59
C LEU A 44 5.01 -10.53 9.67
N GLU A 45 4.73 -9.37 9.09
CA GLU A 45 5.65 -8.22 9.02
C GLU A 45 5.02 -6.96 9.65
N PRO A 46 4.74 -6.94 10.96
CA PRO A 46 4.33 -5.71 11.60
C PRO A 46 5.41 -4.64 11.51
N PRO A 47 5.02 -3.35 11.42
CA PRO A 47 5.90 -2.24 11.74
C PRO A 47 6.66 -2.46 13.05
N ASN A 48 7.96 -2.17 13.04
CA ASN A 48 8.80 -2.32 14.23
C ASN A 48 9.67 -1.08 14.51
N LYS A 49 10.11 -0.96 15.77
CA LYS A 49 10.90 0.18 16.27
C LYS A 49 12.24 0.36 15.55
N LEU A 50 12.71 -0.67 14.85
CA LEU A 50 13.89 -0.62 13.99
C LEU A 50 13.60 0.08 12.65
N ARG A 51 12.49 0.83 12.55
CA ARG A 51 12.08 1.65 11.40
C ARG A 51 11.84 0.86 10.12
N THR A 52 11.55 -0.42 10.21
CA THR A 52 11.07 -1.14 9.04
C THR A 52 9.59 -0.81 8.85
N LEU A 53 9.22 -0.38 7.63
CA LEU A 53 7.83 -0.11 7.26
C LEU A 53 6.92 -1.36 7.40
N GLY A 54 7.49 -2.56 7.55
CA GLY A 54 6.75 -3.81 7.62
C GLY A 54 5.88 -4.03 6.38
N TRP A 55 4.66 -4.53 6.58
CA TRP A 55 3.67 -4.76 5.55
C TRP A 55 3.34 -3.50 4.74
N VAL A 56 3.50 -2.30 5.30
CA VAL A 56 3.18 -1.02 4.62
C VAL A 56 3.98 -0.85 3.33
N ARG A 57 5.13 -1.53 3.20
CA ARG A 57 5.94 -1.58 1.98
C ARG A 57 5.15 -2.04 0.75
N ILE A 58 4.11 -2.86 0.91
CA ILE A 58 3.25 -3.28 -0.21
C ILE A 58 2.61 -2.09 -0.91
N THR A 59 2.31 -1.01 -0.17
CA THR A 59 1.71 0.20 -0.73
C THR A 59 2.68 0.94 -1.65
N HIS A 60 3.99 0.64 -1.59
CA HIS A 60 5.05 1.26 -2.37
C HIS A 60 5.51 0.41 -3.57
N VAL A 61 4.97 -0.79 -3.78
CA VAL A 61 5.40 -1.69 -4.86
C VAL A 61 4.96 -1.19 -6.23
N CYS A 62 3.65 -0.97 -6.41
CA CYS A 62 3.10 -0.42 -7.63
C CYS A 62 1.76 0.30 -7.35
N ASN A 63 1.23 0.99 -8.36
CA ASN A 63 -0.02 1.72 -8.22
C ASN A 63 -1.22 0.80 -7.88
N LEU A 64 -1.31 -0.39 -8.49
CA LEU A 64 -2.38 -1.35 -8.18
C LEU A 64 -2.32 -1.79 -6.71
N TRP A 65 -1.16 -2.24 -6.24
CA TRP A 65 -0.98 -2.71 -4.87
C TRP A 65 -1.25 -1.60 -3.85
N ARG A 66 -0.85 -0.37 -4.19
CA ARG A 66 -1.19 0.81 -3.40
C ARG A 66 -2.71 0.94 -3.29
N THR A 67 -3.42 1.09 -4.40
CA THR A 67 -4.88 1.24 -4.41
C THR A 67 -5.55 0.13 -3.60
N VAL A 68 -5.24 -1.13 -3.91
CA VAL A 68 -5.85 -2.30 -3.24
C VAL A 68 -5.57 -2.32 -1.73
N ALA A 69 -4.34 -2.03 -1.31
CA ALA A 69 -3.99 -2.05 0.11
C ALA A 69 -4.51 -0.83 0.89
N LEU A 70 -4.63 0.32 0.23
CA LEU A 70 -5.17 1.54 0.82
C LEU A 70 -6.70 1.46 0.97
N ASP A 71 -7.38 0.76 0.05
CA ASP A 71 -8.84 0.65 -0.02
C ASP A 71 -9.42 -0.49 0.84
N ASP A 72 -8.58 -1.37 1.41
CA ASP A 72 -9.03 -2.44 2.31
C ASP A 72 -8.88 -2.06 3.79
N PRO A 73 -9.98 -1.73 4.50
CA PRO A 73 -9.92 -1.29 5.89
C PRO A 73 -9.35 -2.35 6.84
N ARG A 74 -9.45 -3.63 6.49
CA ARG A 74 -9.02 -4.75 7.35
C ARG A 74 -7.50 -4.71 7.57
N LEU A 75 -6.74 -4.29 6.56
CA LEU A 75 -5.28 -4.19 6.66
C LEU A 75 -4.83 -3.11 7.66
N TRP A 76 -5.65 -2.10 7.89
CA TRP A 76 -5.36 -0.97 8.77
C TRP A 76 -5.95 -1.11 10.18
N SER A 77 -6.68 -2.21 10.44
CA SER A 77 -7.32 -2.47 11.73
C SER A 77 -6.34 -2.84 12.86
N CYS A 78 -5.10 -3.21 12.53
CA CYS A 78 -4.05 -3.53 13.49
C CYS A 78 -3.21 -2.29 13.79
N ILE A 79 -3.54 -1.62 14.90
CA ILE A 79 -2.93 -0.34 15.29
C ILE A 79 -1.64 -0.59 16.06
N THR A 80 -0.57 0.07 15.60
CA THR A 80 0.75 0.07 16.23
C THR A 80 1.15 1.51 16.55
N PHE A 81 1.78 1.70 17.70
CA PHE A 81 2.23 3.03 18.17
C PHE A 81 3.67 3.35 17.71
N THR A 82 4.27 2.46 16.92
CA THR A 82 5.69 2.49 16.55
C THR A 82 6.08 3.71 15.71
N PHE A 83 5.16 4.21 14.87
CA PHE A 83 5.41 5.33 13.96
C PHE A 83 4.84 6.66 14.46
N GLY A 84 4.43 6.73 15.73
CA GLY A 84 3.89 7.95 16.34
C GLY A 84 2.43 8.24 16.01
N GLY A 85 1.94 9.39 16.49
CA GLY A 85 0.52 9.74 16.48
C GLY A 85 -0.09 9.86 15.08
N SER A 86 0.63 10.40 14.10
CA SER A 86 0.13 10.56 12.73
C SER A 86 -0.17 9.22 12.06
N TRP A 87 0.63 8.18 12.35
CA TRP A 87 0.38 6.84 11.85
C TRP A 87 -0.85 6.21 12.51
N VAL A 88 -1.00 6.39 13.82
CA VAL A 88 -2.18 5.91 14.55
C VAL A 88 -3.44 6.56 13.97
N GLU A 89 -3.43 7.88 13.78
CA GLU A 89 -4.55 8.61 13.20
C GLU A 89 -4.89 8.10 11.79
N GLU A 90 -3.88 7.93 10.92
CA GLU A 90 -4.10 7.43 9.56
C GLU A 90 -4.61 5.98 9.55
N SER A 91 -4.12 5.13 10.46
CA SER A 91 -4.58 3.74 10.59
C SER A 91 -6.02 3.65 11.10
N VAL A 92 -6.38 4.48 12.07
CA VAL A 92 -7.77 4.62 12.55
C VAL A 92 -8.67 5.14 11.44
N ARG A 93 -8.23 6.16 10.70
CA ARG A 93 -8.99 6.72 9.58
C ARG A 93 -9.28 5.68 8.50
N ARG A 94 -8.29 4.87 8.14
CA ARG A 94 -8.39 3.88 7.06
C ARG A 94 -9.08 2.58 7.46
N SER A 95 -9.02 2.20 8.73
CA SER A 95 -9.73 1.03 9.24
C SER A 95 -11.25 1.21 9.22
N ALA A 96 -11.75 2.45 9.01
CA ALA A 96 -13.17 2.75 8.84
C ALA A 96 -14.01 2.13 9.98
N ALA A 97 -14.98 1.27 9.67
CA ALA A 97 -15.82 0.59 10.66
C ALA A 97 -15.26 -0.79 11.11
N CYS A 98 -14.04 -1.16 10.70
CA CYS A 98 -13.45 -2.45 11.04
C CYS A 98 -13.08 -2.50 12.54
N PRO A 99 -13.33 -3.62 13.25
CA PRO A 99 -12.90 -3.77 14.64
C PRO A 99 -11.39 -3.57 14.79
N LEU A 100 -10.99 -2.68 15.70
CA LEU A 100 -9.59 -2.36 15.92
C LEU A 100 -8.93 -3.37 16.85
N ARG A 101 -7.68 -3.70 16.54
CA ARG A 101 -6.79 -4.51 17.39
C ARG A 101 -5.54 -3.70 17.69
N LEU A 102 -5.11 -3.71 18.95
CA LEU A 102 -3.88 -3.04 19.37
C LEU A 102 -2.72 -4.04 19.39
N ARG A 103 -1.54 -3.59 18.97
CA ARG A 103 -0.32 -4.37 18.97
C ARG A 103 0.84 -3.63 19.64
#